data_AF-A0A9D9DJS0-F1
#
_entry.id   AF-A0A9D9DJS0-F1
#
_cell.length_a   1.000
_cell.length_b   1.000
_cell.length_c   1.000
_cell.angle_alpha   90.00
_cell.angle_beta   90.00
_cell.angle_gamma   90.00
#
_symmetry.space_group_name_H-M   'P 1'
#
loop_
_entity.id
_entity.type
_entity.pdbx_description
1 polymer ?
#
loop_
_entity_poly.entity_id
_entity_poly.type
_entity_poly.pdbx_seq_one_letter_code
_entity_poly.pdbx_strand_id
1 'polypeptide(L)'
;MNMSFLKSKAFWGELFRFLAVGIYGTLIDYVVEVWVTSFFSSSLTSNHVSAFFIQFGISLVGFLIALPSTWSLSAVWAFKDAEDKEGTRSAKGMAKFALFAFLGLLCGAIVQFLGYMTCIEWSGWGINILDIDFSTLFGSDVLVFWSYTVVFVLKTAATTIFNYVTRKFILYKTKTA
;
A
#
# COMPACT_ATOMS: atom_id res chain seq x y z
N MET A 1 -22.40 29.80 10.48
CA MET A 1 -22.00 28.62 9.67
C MET A 1 -21.58 27.50 10.62
N ASN A 2 -22.14 26.30 10.48
CA ASN A 2 -22.05 25.27 11.53
C ASN A 2 -20.62 24.68 11.62
N MET A 3 -20.00 24.75 12.80
CA MET A 3 -18.58 24.42 13.02
C MET A 3 -18.30 22.91 12.79
N SER A 4 -19.31 22.06 12.95
CA SER A 4 -19.27 20.62 12.62
C SER A 4 -19.13 20.36 11.13
N PHE A 5 -19.79 21.15 10.28
CA PHE A 5 -19.76 21.01 8.83
C PHE A 5 -18.40 21.40 8.24
N LEU A 6 -17.76 22.43 8.80
CA LEU A 6 -16.40 22.83 8.45
C LEU A 6 -15.37 21.76 8.80
N LYS A 7 -15.44 21.17 10.01
CA LYS A 7 -14.57 20.06 10.42
C LYS A 7 -14.76 18.83 9.52
N SER A 8 -16.00 18.51 9.14
CA SER A 8 -16.30 17.42 8.22
C SER A 8 -15.71 17.66 6.82
N LYS A 9 -15.92 18.84 6.21
CA LYS A 9 -15.35 19.16 4.89
C LYS A 9 -13.82 19.13 4.89
N ALA A 10 -13.18 19.62 5.95
CA ALA A 10 -11.72 19.59 6.08
C ALA A 10 -11.18 18.15 6.14
N PHE A 11 -11.85 17.27 6.91
CA PHE A 11 -11.52 15.84 6.98
C PHE A 11 -11.64 15.16 5.61
N TRP A 12 -12.79 15.28 4.94
CA TRP A 12 -13.01 14.63 3.65
C TRP A 12 -12.04 15.12 2.57
N GLY A 13 -11.72 16.41 2.56
CA GLY A 13 -10.73 16.98 1.64
C GLY A 13 -9.31 16.46 1.91
N GLU A 14 -8.93 16.23 3.16
CA GLU A 14 -7.66 15.59 3.52
C GLU A 14 -7.63 14.11 3.12
N LEU A 15 -8.68 13.36 3.47
CA LEU A 15 -8.81 11.95 3.11
C LEU A 15 -8.71 11.74 1.60
N PHE A 16 -9.40 12.57 0.80
CA PHE A 16 -9.30 12.52 -0.65
C PHE A 16 -7.87 12.72 -1.16
N ARG A 17 -7.16 13.75 -0.67
CA ARG A 17 -5.77 14.00 -1.07
C ARG A 17 -4.84 12.87 -0.64
N PHE A 18 -5.04 12.33 0.56
CA PHE A 18 -4.30 11.17 1.03
C PHE A 18 -4.51 9.95 0.12
N LEU A 19 -5.77 9.63 -0.24
CA LEU A 19 -6.08 8.54 -1.15
C LEU A 19 -5.48 8.77 -2.54
N ALA A 20 -5.54 10.00 -3.07
CA ALA A 20 -4.92 10.34 -4.35
C ALA A 20 -3.39 10.12 -4.34
N VAL A 21 -2.70 10.52 -3.26
CA VAL A 21 -1.26 10.23 -3.09
C VAL A 21 -1.01 8.73 -2.95
N GLY A 22 -1.90 8.00 -2.27
CA GLY A 22 -1.82 6.54 -2.13
C GLY A 22 -1.94 5.82 -3.47
N ILE A 23 -2.94 6.19 -4.29
CA ILE A 23 -3.14 5.65 -5.65
C ILE A 23 -1.91 5.94 -6.51
N TYR A 24 -1.42 7.19 -6.50
CA TYR A 24 -0.20 7.57 -7.21
C TYR A 24 1.01 6.71 -6.82
N GLY A 25 1.23 6.51 -5.52
CA GLY A 25 2.30 5.64 -5.02
C GLY A 25 2.14 4.19 -5.46
N THR A 26 0.92 3.66 -5.43
CA THR A 26 0.60 2.29 -5.85
C THR A 26 0.86 2.10 -7.34
N LEU A 27 0.58 3.10 -8.17
CA LEU A 27 0.87 3.03 -9.61
C LEU A 27 2.37 2.97 -9.89
N ILE A 28 3.19 3.75 -9.15
CA ILE A 28 4.65 3.66 -9.27
C ILE A 28 5.13 2.28 -8.85
N ASP A 29 4.67 1.81 -7.68
CA ASP A 29 5.03 0.51 -7.12
C ASP A 29 4.73 -0.61 -8.13
N TYR A 30 3.52 -0.62 -8.70
CA TYR A 30 3.09 -1.58 -9.72
C TYR A 30 3.96 -1.53 -10.98
N VAL A 31 4.26 -0.34 -11.52
CA VAL A 31 5.10 -0.21 -12.73
C VAL A 31 6.50 -0.76 -12.46
N VAL A 32 7.07 -0.47 -11.30
CA VAL A 32 8.37 -1.01 -10.90
C VAL A 32 8.30 -2.52 -10.69
N GLU A 33 7.27 -3.03 -10.02
CA GLU A 33 7.08 -4.45 -9.76
C GLU A 33 7.00 -5.24 -11.07
N VAL A 34 6.22 -4.78 -12.05
CA VAL A 34 6.14 -5.40 -13.39
C VAL A 34 7.51 -5.36 -14.08
N TRP A 35 8.18 -4.21 -14.04
CA TRP A 35 9.50 -4.05 -14.65
C TRP A 35 10.55 -4.98 -14.02
N VAL A 36 10.62 -5.03 -12.68
CA VAL A 36 11.57 -5.88 -11.96
C VAL A 36 11.24 -7.36 -12.17
N THR A 37 9.98 -7.76 -12.06
CA THR A 37 9.54 -9.16 -12.26
C THR A 37 9.95 -9.69 -13.64
N SER A 38 9.95 -8.83 -14.66
CA SER A 38 10.39 -9.21 -16.02
C SER A 38 11.85 -9.71 -16.08
N PHE A 39 12.73 -9.23 -15.20
CA PHE A 39 14.13 -9.67 -15.10
C PHE A 39 14.33 -10.94 -14.28
N PHE A 40 13.38 -11.28 -13.40
CA PHE A 40 13.49 -12.40 -12.45
C PHE A 40 12.54 -13.57 -12.77
N SER A 41 11.89 -13.55 -13.94
CA SER A 41 10.93 -14.58 -14.37
C SER A 41 11.52 -16.01 -14.39
N SER A 42 12.84 -16.16 -14.53
CA SER A 42 13.54 -17.45 -14.49
C SER A 42 13.82 -18.01 -13.07
N SER A 43 13.51 -17.26 -12.01
CA SER A 43 13.84 -17.62 -10.61
C SER A 43 12.63 -18.03 -9.77
N LEU A 44 11.49 -18.32 -10.40
CA LEU A 44 10.28 -18.74 -9.70
C LEU A 44 10.42 -20.18 -9.16
N THR A 45 10.27 -20.31 -7.84
CA THR A 45 10.40 -21.58 -7.12
C THR A 45 9.07 -22.32 -7.07
N SER A 46 9.09 -23.66 -6.98
CA SER A 46 7.88 -24.47 -6.74
C SER A 46 7.34 -24.39 -5.30
N ASN A 47 8.10 -23.81 -4.36
CA ASN A 47 7.67 -23.66 -2.98
C ASN A 47 6.83 -22.38 -2.80
N HIS A 48 5.55 -22.54 -2.42
CA HIS A 48 4.59 -21.45 -2.31
C HIS A 48 5.03 -20.34 -1.34
N VAL A 49 5.55 -20.71 -0.16
CA VAL A 49 6.03 -19.74 0.83
C VAL A 49 7.22 -18.94 0.29
N SER A 50 8.16 -19.61 -0.38
CA SER A 50 9.33 -18.95 -0.97
C SER A 50 8.94 -18.02 -2.12
N ALA A 51 7.98 -18.44 -2.96
CA ALA A 51 7.42 -17.59 -4.01
C ALA A 51 6.82 -16.29 -3.45
N PHE A 52 6.08 -16.37 -2.33
CA PHE A 52 5.57 -15.19 -1.65
C PHE A 52 6.70 -14.25 -1.19
N PHE A 53 7.75 -14.76 -0.54
CA PHE A 53 8.84 -13.93 -0.05
C PHE A 53 9.68 -13.29 -1.18
N ILE A 54 9.81 -13.97 -2.31
CA ILE A 54 10.43 -13.38 -3.51
C ILE A 54 9.57 -12.23 -4.02
N GLN A 55 8.25 -12.43 -4.17
CA GLN A 55 7.34 -11.37 -4.60
C GLN A 55 7.35 -10.19 -3.64
N PHE A 56 7.36 -10.46 -2.33
CA PHE A 56 7.50 -9.43 -1.31
C PHE A 56 8.83 -8.66 -1.48
N GLY A 57 9.94 -9.37 -1.72
CA GLY A 57 11.24 -8.75 -2.00
C GLY A 57 11.21 -7.83 -3.22
N ILE A 58 10.53 -8.23 -4.30
CA ILE A 58 10.32 -7.39 -5.48
C ILE A 58 9.50 -6.14 -5.11
N SER A 59 8.42 -6.29 -4.35
CA SER A 59 7.59 -5.16 -3.91
C SER A 59 8.35 -4.15 -3.04
N LEU A 60 9.41 -4.58 -2.33
CA LEU A 60 10.27 -3.64 -1.58
C LEU A 60 11.02 -2.68 -2.51
N VAL A 61 11.38 -3.12 -3.71
CA VAL A 61 12.05 -2.26 -4.70
C VAL A 61 11.09 -1.16 -5.18
N GLY A 62 9.87 -1.53 -5.54
CA GLY A 62 8.83 -0.57 -5.92
C GLY A 62 8.48 0.40 -4.79
N PHE A 63 8.34 -0.11 -3.55
CA PHE A 63 8.17 0.71 -2.35
C PHE A 63 9.28 1.75 -2.19
N LEU A 64 10.55 1.35 -2.30
CA LEU A 64 11.70 2.26 -2.14
C LEU A 64 11.72 3.35 -3.20
N ILE A 65 11.31 3.03 -4.44
CA ILE A 65 11.22 4.01 -5.53
C ILE A 65 10.03 4.96 -5.35
N ALA A 66 8.88 4.46 -4.89
CA ALA A 66 7.68 5.27 -4.66
C ALA A 66 7.79 6.16 -3.40
N LEU A 67 8.60 5.77 -2.42
CA LEU A 67 8.68 6.40 -1.11
C LEU A 67 9.00 7.91 -1.12
N PRO A 68 10.01 8.41 -1.86
CA PRO A 68 10.36 9.84 -1.83
C PRO A 68 9.23 10.73 -2.37
N SER A 69 8.58 10.28 -3.45
CA SER A 69 7.51 11.02 -4.10
C SER A 69 6.23 11.04 -3.23
N THR A 70 5.87 9.91 -2.65
CA THR A 70 4.70 9.79 -1.75
C THR A 70 4.88 10.54 -0.44
N TRP A 71 6.10 10.56 0.12
CA TRP A 71 6.43 11.41 1.28
C TRP A 71 6.28 12.89 0.95
N SER A 72 6.89 13.34 -0.15
CA SER A 72 6.87 14.75 -0.56
C SER A 72 5.45 15.26 -0.77
N LEU A 73 4.64 14.51 -1.53
CA LEU A 73 3.23 14.86 -1.76
C LEU A 73 2.39 14.78 -0.47
N SER A 74 2.68 13.84 0.42
CA SER A 74 1.99 13.77 1.71
C SER A 74 2.28 15.02 2.56
N ALA A 75 3.54 15.45 2.63
CA ALA A 75 3.97 16.58 3.46
C ALA A 75 3.60 17.96 2.88
N VAL A 76 3.52 18.08 1.56
CA VAL A 76 3.22 19.37 0.89
C VAL A 76 1.73 19.52 0.61
N TRP A 77 1.04 18.43 0.23
CA TRP A 77 -0.31 18.51 -0.31
C TRP A 77 -1.35 17.78 0.53
N ALA A 78 -1.15 16.48 0.83
CA ALA A 78 -2.16 15.69 1.55
C ALA A 78 -2.44 16.26 2.94
N PHE A 79 -1.38 16.45 3.73
CA PHE A 79 -1.45 16.98 5.10
C PHE A 79 -0.85 18.39 5.19
N LYS A 80 -1.22 19.27 4.24
CA LYS A 80 -0.71 20.65 4.14
C LYS A 80 -0.95 21.50 5.41
N ASP A 81 -1.92 21.11 6.23
CA ASP A 81 -2.36 21.79 7.45
C ASP A 81 -1.74 21.19 8.73
N ALA A 82 -0.67 20.39 8.59
CA ALA A 82 0.11 19.88 9.72
C ALA A 82 0.67 21.01 10.60
N GLU A 83 0.68 20.80 11.91
CA GLU A 83 1.21 21.76 12.88
C GLU A 83 2.74 21.93 12.74
N ASP A 84 3.46 20.81 12.63
CA ASP A 84 4.93 20.79 12.47
C ASP A 84 5.34 20.57 11.00
N LYS A 85 5.27 21.64 10.20
CA LYS A 85 5.64 21.58 8.77
C LYS A 85 7.13 21.39 8.53
N GLU A 86 7.98 22.00 9.36
CA GLU A 86 9.43 21.91 9.21
C GLU A 86 9.94 20.52 9.58
N GLY A 87 9.47 19.96 10.71
CA GLY A 87 9.86 18.63 11.14
C GLY A 87 9.40 17.54 10.18
N THR A 88 8.19 17.64 9.63
CA THR A 88 7.64 16.65 8.68
C THR A 88 8.30 16.69 7.29
N ARG A 89 8.91 17.83 6.91
CA ARG A 89 9.68 18.02 5.66
C ARG A 89 11.18 17.80 5.82
N SER A 90 11.65 17.53 7.03
CA SER A 90 13.06 17.23 7.30
C SER A 90 13.44 15.78 6.95
N ALA A 91 14.73 15.48 6.92
CA ALA A 91 15.24 14.11 6.79
C ALA A 91 14.74 13.18 7.92
N LYS A 92 14.59 13.70 9.15
CA LYS A 92 13.99 12.94 10.26
C LYS A 92 12.50 12.66 10.02
N GLY A 93 11.78 13.62 9.42
CA GLY A 93 10.39 13.44 8.98
C GLY A 93 10.26 12.36 7.92
N MET A 94 11.14 12.37 6.91
CA MET A 94 11.23 11.32 5.90
C MET A 94 11.51 9.94 6.52
N ALA A 95 12.47 9.84 7.45
CA ALA A 95 12.79 8.58 8.10
C ALA A 95 11.61 8.02 8.91
N LYS A 96 10.89 8.87 9.64
CA LYS A 96 9.66 8.45 10.35
C LYS A 96 8.56 8.04 9.37
N PHE A 97 8.38 8.78 8.28
CA PHE A 97 7.44 8.42 7.23
C PHE A 97 7.77 7.06 6.61
N ALA A 98 9.04 6.83 6.28
CA ALA A 98 9.55 5.56 5.76
C ALA A 98 9.26 4.40 6.71
N LEU A 99 9.55 4.57 8.01
CA LEU A 99 9.29 3.56 9.02
C LEU A 99 7.80 3.19 9.08
N PHE A 100 6.90 4.16 9.19
CA PHE A 100 5.46 3.87 9.25
C PHE A 100 4.92 3.32 7.94
N ALA A 101 5.40 3.81 6.79
CA ALA A 101 5.01 3.27 5.49
C ALA A 101 5.47 1.81 5.33
N PHE A 102 6.67 1.46 5.79
CA PHE A 102 7.18 0.10 5.81
C PHE A 102 6.38 -0.80 6.76
N LEU A 103 6.02 -0.33 7.96
CA LEU A 103 5.14 -1.07 8.87
C LEU A 103 3.74 -1.30 8.26
N GLY A 104 3.20 -0.31 7.54
CA GLY A 104 1.95 -0.45 6.81
C GLY A 104 2.05 -1.46 5.65
N LEU A 105 3.19 -1.50 4.96
CA LEU A 105 3.50 -2.50 3.94
C LEU A 105 3.58 -3.90 4.56
N LEU A 106 4.27 -4.07 5.70
CA LEU A 106 4.33 -5.35 6.42
C LEU A 106 2.95 -5.83 6.87
N CYS A 107 2.11 -4.93 7.37
CA CYS A 107 0.72 -5.25 7.72
C CYS A 107 -0.05 -5.79 6.50
N GLY A 108 0.07 -5.12 5.35
CA GLY A 108 -0.51 -5.60 4.10
C GLY A 108 0.06 -6.94 3.64
N ALA A 109 1.38 -7.12 3.75
CA ALA A 109 2.06 -8.36 3.38
C ALA A 109 1.59 -9.54 4.23
N ILE A 110 1.36 -9.34 5.54
CA ILE A 110 0.78 -10.38 6.40
C ILE A 110 -0.63 -10.75 5.93
N VAL A 111 -1.49 -9.77 5.64
CA VAL A 111 -2.84 -10.04 5.12
C VAL A 111 -2.79 -10.79 3.79
N GLN A 112 -1.89 -10.38 2.89
CA GLN A 112 -1.69 -11.07 1.61
C GLN A 112 -1.16 -12.49 1.79
N PHE A 113 -0.21 -12.70 2.69
CA PHE A 113 0.34 -14.02 2.98
C PHE A 113 -0.74 -14.96 3.52
N LEU A 114 -1.52 -14.52 4.51
CA LEU A 114 -2.61 -15.31 5.07
C LEU A 114 -3.67 -15.62 4.00
N GLY A 115 -4.05 -14.64 3.18
CA GLY A 115 -4.99 -14.83 2.08
C GLY A 115 -4.47 -15.82 1.04
N TYR A 116 -3.21 -15.67 0.63
CA TYR A 116 -2.54 -16.56 -0.33
C TYR A 116 -2.46 -17.98 0.19
N MET A 117 -1.90 -18.19 1.40
CA MET A 117 -1.78 -19.51 2.01
C MET A 117 -3.13 -20.18 2.24
N THR A 118 -4.16 -19.39 2.60
CA THR A 118 -5.54 -19.89 2.70
C THR A 118 -6.04 -20.40 1.35
N CYS A 119 -5.84 -19.65 0.27
CA CYS A 119 -6.32 -20.03 -1.07
C CYS A 119 -5.55 -21.23 -1.66
N ILE A 120 -4.24 -21.31 -1.46
CA ILE A 120 -3.40 -22.31 -2.11
C ILE A 120 -3.25 -23.60 -1.31
N GLU A 121 -3.06 -23.54 0.02
CA GLU A 121 -2.72 -24.70 0.84
C GLU A 121 -3.74 -25.00 1.96
N TRP A 122 -4.08 -24.02 2.80
CA TRP A 122 -4.77 -24.31 4.08
C TRP A 122 -6.25 -24.67 3.95
N SER A 123 -6.93 -24.17 2.92
CA SER A 123 -8.35 -24.51 2.66
C SER A 123 -8.53 -25.75 1.78
N GLY A 124 -7.46 -26.20 1.10
CA GLY A 124 -7.53 -27.23 0.07
C GLY A 124 -8.10 -26.77 -1.28
N TRP A 125 -8.33 -25.47 -1.48
CA TRP A 125 -8.87 -24.95 -2.76
C TRP A 125 -7.87 -25.00 -3.92
N GLY A 126 -6.57 -24.97 -3.65
CA GLY A 126 -5.53 -25.04 -4.69
C GLY A 126 -5.48 -23.81 -5.60
N ILE A 127 -5.97 -22.66 -5.14
CA ILE A 127 -6.08 -21.43 -5.93
C ILE A 127 -4.80 -20.60 -5.75
N ASN A 128 -4.00 -20.48 -6.81
CA ASN A 128 -2.78 -19.66 -6.81
C ASN A 128 -3.09 -18.21 -7.18
N ILE A 129 -3.37 -17.37 -6.19
CA ILE A 129 -3.67 -15.95 -6.42
C ILE A 129 -2.43 -15.11 -6.81
N LEU A 130 -1.22 -15.67 -6.81
CA LEU A 130 -0.01 -15.00 -7.30
C LEU A 130 0.23 -15.22 -8.80
N ASP A 131 -0.53 -16.12 -9.45
CA ASP A 131 -0.40 -16.47 -10.87
C ASP A 131 -1.22 -15.56 -11.80
N ILE A 132 -1.73 -14.44 -11.28
CA ILE A 132 -2.52 -13.51 -12.10
C ILE A 132 -1.60 -12.71 -12.99
N ASP A 133 -1.73 -12.96 -14.28
CA ASP A 133 -1.24 -12.06 -15.32
C ASP A 133 -2.29 -10.98 -15.61
N PHE A 134 -1.93 -9.73 -15.30
CA PHE A 134 -2.77 -8.56 -15.57
C PHE A 134 -3.00 -8.30 -17.06
N SER A 135 -2.11 -8.76 -17.94
CA SER A 135 -2.30 -8.65 -19.39
C SER A 135 -3.47 -9.51 -19.88
N THR A 136 -3.79 -10.57 -19.14
CA THR A 136 -4.92 -11.48 -19.38
C THR A 136 -5.93 -11.47 -18.22
N LEU A 137 -6.02 -10.36 -17.47
CA LEU A 137 -6.79 -10.29 -16.21
C LEU A 137 -8.23 -10.81 -16.37
N PHE A 138 -8.92 -10.42 -17.44
CA PHE A 138 -10.31 -10.83 -17.72
C PHE A 138 -10.43 -12.20 -18.41
N GLY A 139 -9.32 -12.85 -18.74
CA GLY A 139 -9.24 -14.22 -19.26
C GLY A 139 -8.76 -15.24 -18.22
N SER A 140 -8.42 -14.78 -17.00
CA SER A 140 -8.05 -15.66 -15.89
C SER A 140 -9.26 -16.46 -15.37
N ASP A 141 -8.99 -17.60 -14.71
CA ASP A 141 -10.05 -18.38 -14.07
C ASP A 141 -10.84 -17.51 -13.08
N VAL A 142 -12.18 -17.56 -13.19
CA VAL A 142 -13.09 -16.71 -12.41
C VAL A 142 -12.85 -16.84 -10.91
N LEU A 143 -12.54 -18.04 -10.41
CA LEU A 143 -12.26 -18.28 -8.99
C LEU A 143 -10.92 -17.68 -8.57
N VAL A 144 -9.89 -17.76 -9.43
CA VAL A 144 -8.58 -17.14 -9.19
C VAL A 144 -8.73 -15.62 -9.12
N PHE A 145 -9.44 -15.03 -10.09
CA PHE A 145 -9.69 -13.59 -10.15
C PHE A 145 -10.41 -13.06 -8.91
N TRP A 146 -11.52 -13.70 -8.49
CA TRP A 146 -12.28 -13.24 -7.32
C TRP A 146 -11.50 -13.45 -6.00
N SER A 147 -10.81 -14.58 -5.85
CA SER A 147 -9.99 -14.86 -4.67
C SER A 147 -8.87 -13.84 -4.52
N TYR A 148 -8.18 -13.53 -5.61
CA TYR A 148 -7.20 -12.45 -5.65
C TYR A 148 -7.81 -11.11 -5.30
N THR A 149 -8.95 -10.76 -5.92
CA THR A 149 -9.60 -9.46 -5.72
C THR A 149 -9.96 -9.25 -4.25
N VAL A 150 -10.51 -10.27 -3.59
CA VAL A 150 -10.85 -10.21 -2.16
C VAL A 150 -9.59 -9.99 -1.32
N VAL A 151 -8.55 -10.79 -1.51
CA VAL A 151 -7.30 -10.67 -0.76
C VAL A 151 -6.63 -9.32 -1.01
N PHE A 152 -6.62 -8.85 -2.26
CA PHE A 152 -6.09 -7.55 -2.67
C PHE A 152 -6.83 -6.39 -1.99
N VAL A 153 -8.16 -6.42 -1.96
CA VAL A 153 -8.98 -5.39 -1.29
C VAL A 153 -8.72 -5.37 0.21
N LEU A 154 -8.66 -6.55 0.86
CA LEU A 154 -8.38 -6.64 2.30
C LEU A 154 -6.99 -6.12 2.65
N LYS A 155 -5.96 -6.53 1.89
CA LYS A 155 -4.59 -6.00 2.01
C LYS A 155 -4.58 -4.48 1.87
N THR A 156 -5.18 -3.97 0.80
CA THR A 156 -5.18 -2.54 0.48
C THR A 156 -5.89 -1.74 1.55
N ALA A 157 -7.03 -2.22 2.05
CA ALA A 157 -7.77 -1.59 3.14
C ALA A 157 -6.92 -1.54 4.42
N ALA A 158 -6.31 -2.65 4.82
CA ALA A 158 -5.46 -2.71 6.01
C ALA A 158 -4.28 -1.73 5.93
N THR A 159 -3.53 -1.75 4.83
CA THR A 159 -2.40 -0.83 4.61
C THR A 159 -2.85 0.63 4.53
N THR A 160 -3.96 0.92 3.85
CA THR A 160 -4.46 2.30 3.69
C THR A 160 -4.93 2.86 5.02
N ILE A 161 -5.69 2.09 5.82
CA ILE A 161 -6.16 2.50 7.14
C ILE A 161 -4.96 2.73 8.06
N PHE A 162 -4.01 1.80 8.11
CA PHE A 162 -2.81 1.94 8.93
C PHE A 162 -2.02 3.21 8.57
N ASN A 163 -1.77 3.42 7.28
CA ASN A 163 -1.05 4.59 6.79
C ASN A 163 -1.81 5.90 7.06
N TYR A 164 -3.13 5.91 6.93
CA TYR A 164 -3.92 7.09 7.21
C TYR A 164 -3.85 7.45 8.70
N VAL A 165 -4.07 6.47 9.58
CA VAL A 165 -4.07 6.66 11.04
C VAL A 165 -2.70 7.14 11.51
N THR A 166 -1.63 6.48 11.11
CA THR A 166 -0.27 6.88 11.51
C THR A 166 0.11 8.26 10.98
N ARG A 167 -0.23 8.57 9.72
CA ARG A 167 0.03 9.90 9.15
C ARG A 167 -0.79 10.98 9.83
N LYS A 168 -2.08 10.78 10.05
CA LYS A 168 -2.96 11.79 10.64
C LYS A 168 -2.66 12.04 12.12
N PHE A 169 -2.49 10.97 12.90
CA PHE A 169 -2.43 11.08 14.36
C PHE A 169 -1.01 11.07 14.93
N ILE A 170 0.00 10.66 14.18
CA ILE A 170 1.39 10.60 14.67
C ILE A 170 2.28 11.59 13.93
N LEU A 171 2.32 11.53 12.59
CA LEU A 171 3.28 12.31 11.79
C LEU A 171 2.83 13.75 11.53
N TYR A 172 1.61 13.94 11.05
CA TYR A 172 1.08 15.21 10.57
C TYR A 172 -0.05 15.72 11.47
N LYS A 173 0.17 15.65 12.79
CA LYS A 173 -0.80 16.14 13.78
C LYS A 173 -1.23 17.57 13.41
N THR A 174 -2.55 17.76 13.32
CA THR A 174 -3.15 19.08 13.15
C THR A 174 -3.40 19.67 14.53
N LYS A 175 -3.04 20.94 14.74
CA LYS A 175 -3.36 21.64 15.98
C LYS A 175 -4.88 21.71 16.12
N THR A 176 -5.45 21.12 17.16
CA THR A 176 -6.86 21.31 17.49
C THR A 176 -7.06 22.77 17.85
N ALA A 177 -7.67 23.53 16.94
CA ALA A 177 -8.23 24.84 17.23
C ALA A 177 -9.45 24.71 18.16
#